data_AF-A0A517RKK7-F1
#
_entry.id   AF-A0A517RKK7-F1
#
_cell.length_a   1.000
_cell.length_b   1.000
_cell.length_c   1.000
_cell.angle_alpha   90.00
_cell.angle_beta   90.00
_cell.angle_gamma   90.00
#
_symmetry.space_group_name_H-M   'P 1'
#
loop_
_entity.id
_entity.type
_entity.pdbx_description
1 polymer ?
#
loop_
_entity_poly.entity_id
_entity_poly.type
_entity_poly.pdbx_seq_one_letter_code
_entity_poly.pdbx_strand_id
1 'polypeptide(L)'
;MIDCCHHRMIYWMAGISCLMSGCGSNAPTPQKSVESEVVIRETVPVETTSAKQAQKSAAKQEASTTEPVAETPPTHKAETAKVSVAKTPKMIYRPSDQRPVHNKQRLELLGIHCYESPRLKLYTDIDPEIAKKLPAVVDQAYLALVDYFGPLPTNREGTEFQVTGYIMQNRELFKKAGVILDSLPKIVNGRHLKAQFWMDSQSEEYYLRHLMLHEYTHCYSMIMENIGAPVWYLEGIAESMATHSIGNDGKIQFNVMPYNKKDFGGLGRISLIQEAVLSEPPKSMLEVMQFTPNDFVGNNTAYAWSWALCQFFDKHPAYAKSFRELSRQMQGTEFSSAVARMVDDDDFELNAAWLVFAKNLQPGYDFYNATMTIVPGLTLAPGKSLDVTVQSNRGWQSSEVEVEQGKTYEVTAEGMFSLAQQPKPWMSTADGISFRYFKGQPLGRLIMLIKPAKDAADLSPLLQEYPLGANATWMAPVTGTVYFRLNDAWDELADNSGQVTVKVTRKQDSTVSTVPEN
;
A
#
# COMPACT_ATOMS: atom_id res chain seq x y z
N MET A 1 14.41 -47.60 -25.41
CA MET A 1 14.30 -48.67 -26.41
C MET A 1 12.87 -49.18 -26.36
N ILE A 2 12.12 -49.03 -27.47
CA ILE A 2 11.16 -50.00 -28.04
C ILE A 2 9.94 -50.35 -27.12
N ASP A 3 8.67 -50.24 -27.50
CA ASP A 3 8.00 -49.84 -28.72
C ASP A 3 6.48 -49.73 -28.45
N CYS A 4 5.85 -48.86 -29.24
CA CYS A 4 4.58 -49.04 -29.97
C CYS A 4 3.29 -49.61 -29.33
N CYS A 5 2.22 -48.82 -29.55
CA CYS A 5 1.04 -49.12 -30.39
C CYS A 5 -0.36 -49.09 -29.76
N HIS A 6 -1.05 -48.00 -30.14
CA HIS A 6 -2.41 -47.94 -30.68
C HIS A 6 -3.63 -48.35 -29.82
N HIS A 7 -4.45 -47.33 -29.50
CA HIS A 7 -5.88 -47.38 -29.78
C HIS A 7 -6.42 -46.04 -30.29
N ARG A 8 -7.11 -46.09 -31.43
CA ARG A 8 -7.95 -45.02 -31.99
C ARG A 8 -9.27 -45.03 -31.22
N MET A 9 -9.75 -43.87 -30.76
CA MET A 9 -11.18 -43.62 -30.71
C MET A 9 -11.49 -42.17 -31.08
N ILE A 10 -12.45 -42.08 -31.98
CA ILE A 10 -12.95 -40.91 -32.70
C ILE A 10 -13.97 -40.22 -31.80
N TYR A 11 -13.79 -38.93 -31.51
CA TYR A 11 -14.92 -38.06 -31.14
C TYR A 11 -14.80 -36.70 -31.82
N TRP A 12 -15.96 -36.27 -32.30
CA TRP A 12 -16.24 -35.17 -33.21
C TRP A 12 -15.81 -33.80 -32.67
N MET A 13 -15.07 -33.03 -33.47
CA MET A 13 -14.95 -31.58 -33.31
C MET A 13 -16.10 -30.88 -34.04
N ALA A 14 -16.98 -30.22 -33.29
CA ALA A 14 -17.83 -29.17 -33.81
C ALA A 14 -17.01 -27.88 -33.91
N GLY A 15 -16.71 -27.48 -35.15
CA GLY A 15 -16.10 -26.19 -35.44
C GLY A 15 -17.14 -25.08 -35.32
N ILE A 16 -16.88 -24.13 -34.42
CA ILE A 16 -17.52 -22.81 -34.45
C ILE A 16 -16.42 -21.82 -34.83
N SER A 17 -16.46 -21.41 -36.09
CA SER A 17 -15.73 -20.27 -36.62
C SER A 17 -16.35 -18.98 -36.07
N CYS A 18 -15.61 -18.23 -35.26
CA CYS A 18 -15.90 -16.82 -35.00
C CYS A 18 -14.72 -15.98 -35.48
N LEU A 19 -14.87 -15.45 -36.69
CA LEU A 19 -14.19 -14.25 -37.17
C LEU A 19 -14.80 -13.05 -36.43
N MET A 20 -13.98 -12.24 -35.76
CA MET A 20 -14.36 -10.87 -35.40
C MET A 20 -13.16 -9.95 -35.57
N SER A 21 -13.14 -9.24 -36.70
CA SER A 21 -12.53 -7.91 -36.82
C SER A 21 -13.66 -6.89 -36.67
N GLY A 22 -13.47 -5.86 -35.84
CA GLY A 22 -14.38 -4.71 -35.83
C GLY A 22 -14.34 -3.89 -34.56
N CYS A 23 -13.45 -2.89 -34.53
CA CYS A 23 -13.62 -1.72 -33.67
C CYS A 23 -14.90 -0.98 -34.08
N GLY A 24 -15.79 -0.72 -33.13
CA GLY A 24 -17.02 0.02 -33.35
C GLY A 24 -17.48 0.67 -32.05
N SER A 25 -17.20 1.97 -31.94
CA SER A 25 -17.73 2.89 -30.94
C SER A 25 -19.26 2.89 -30.93
N ASN A 26 -19.87 2.59 -29.78
CA ASN A 26 -21.20 3.09 -29.38
C ASN A 26 -21.36 2.88 -27.87
N ALA A 27 -21.18 3.97 -27.10
CA ALA A 27 -21.57 4.02 -25.69
C ALA A 27 -23.11 4.08 -25.61
N PRO A 28 -23.76 3.32 -24.71
CA PRO A 28 -25.17 3.52 -24.43
C PRO A 28 -25.38 4.84 -23.67
N THR A 29 -26.37 5.62 -24.08
CA THR A 29 -26.82 6.84 -23.41
C THR A 29 -27.23 6.55 -21.96
N PRO A 30 -26.89 7.41 -20.96
CA PRO A 30 -27.29 7.19 -19.58
C PRO A 30 -28.81 7.35 -19.43
N GLN A 31 -29.48 6.30 -18.97
CA GLN A 31 -30.88 6.32 -18.61
C GLN A 31 -31.04 7.02 -17.25
N LYS A 32 -31.93 8.02 -17.17
CA LYS A 32 -32.30 8.70 -15.90
C LYS A 32 -32.66 7.65 -14.84
N SER A 33 -31.95 7.64 -13.72
CA SER A 33 -32.31 6.87 -12.54
C SER A 33 -33.64 7.37 -11.99
N VAL A 34 -34.65 6.50 -11.97
CA VAL A 34 -35.90 6.71 -11.27
C VAL A 34 -35.62 6.49 -9.78
N GLU A 35 -35.97 7.49 -8.97
CA GLU A 35 -35.95 7.47 -7.51
C GLU A 35 -36.71 6.23 -7.02
N SER A 36 -35.99 5.27 -6.43
CA SER A 36 -36.56 4.03 -5.93
C SER A 36 -36.54 4.07 -4.41
N GLU A 37 -37.71 4.24 -3.79
CA GLU A 37 -37.90 3.93 -2.37
C GLU A 37 -37.64 2.43 -2.17
N VAL A 38 -36.57 2.10 -1.46
CA VAL A 38 -36.27 0.72 -1.07
C VAL A 38 -36.90 0.45 0.29
N VAL A 39 -38.02 -0.28 0.28
CA VAL A 39 -38.61 -0.90 1.48
C VAL A 39 -38.10 -2.33 1.55
N ILE A 40 -37.26 -2.66 2.54
CA ILE A 40 -36.79 -4.03 2.79
C ILE A 40 -37.72 -4.69 3.82
N ARG A 41 -38.29 -5.84 3.46
CA ARG A 41 -39.10 -6.70 4.35
C ARG A 41 -38.22 -7.56 5.25
N GLU A 42 -38.62 -7.68 6.51
CA GLU A 42 -38.02 -8.53 7.54
C GLU A 42 -38.02 -10.02 7.16
N THR A 43 -36.94 -10.73 7.49
CA THR A 43 -36.89 -12.19 7.51
C THR A 43 -36.72 -12.71 8.94
N VAL A 44 -37.55 -13.70 9.28
CA VAL A 44 -37.72 -14.35 10.60
C VAL A 44 -36.48 -15.19 10.98
N PRO A 45 -36.14 -15.33 12.28
CA PRO A 45 -34.95 -16.08 12.73
C PRO A 45 -35.19 -17.59 12.79
N VAL A 46 -34.14 -18.36 12.46
CA VAL A 46 -34.05 -19.81 12.66
C VAL A 46 -33.32 -20.09 13.97
N GLU A 47 -33.96 -20.87 14.84
CA GLU A 47 -33.43 -21.39 16.10
C GLU A 47 -32.23 -22.31 15.87
N THR A 48 -31.21 -22.23 16.74
CA THR A 48 -30.24 -23.31 16.92
C THR A 48 -30.02 -23.58 18.40
N THR A 49 -30.27 -24.82 18.77
CA THR A 49 -30.21 -25.39 20.11
C THR A 49 -28.75 -25.59 20.56
N SER A 50 -28.43 -25.17 21.80
CA SER A 50 -27.16 -25.48 22.46
C SER A 50 -27.43 -26.31 23.71
N ALA A 51 -26.86 -27.52 23.75
CA ALA A 51 -26.89 -28.40 24.90
C ALA A 51 -25.55 -28.32 25.66
N LYS A 52 -25.66 -27.94 26.94
CA LYS A 52 -24.62 -28.00 27.98
C LYS A 52 -24.17 -29.44 28.21
N GLN A 53 -22.88 -29.63 28.49
CA GLN A 53 -22.45 -30.60 29.50
C GLN A 53 -21.30 -30.04 30.35
N ALA A 54 -21.49 -30.19 31.66
CA ALA A 54 -20.65 -29.72 32.74
C ALA A 54 -19.67 -30.82 33.18
N GLN A 55 -18.53 -30.43 33.77
CA GLN A 55 -17.91 -31.22 34.82
C GLN A 55 -17.09 -30.36 35.79
N LYS A 56 -17.18 -30.75 37.07
CA LYS A 56 -16.85 -30.02 38.30
C LYS A 56 -15.55 -30.55 38.91
N SER A 57 -14.72 -29.62 39.42
CA SER A 57 -14.09 -29.57 40.77
C SER A 57 -13.42 -30.81 41.40
N ALA A 58 -12.17 -30.63 41.89
CA ALA A 58 -11.81 -30.86 43.32
C ALA A 58 -10.45 -30.23 43.72
N ALA A 59 -10.40 -29.67 44.95
CA ALA A 59 -9.27 -29.10 45.72
C ALA A 59 -8.34 -30.21 46.30
N LYS A 60 -7.21 -30.03 47.04
CA LYS A 60 -6.77 -29.10 48.12
C LYS A 60 -5.30 -29.52 48.50
N GLN A 61 -4.35 -28.66 48.93
CA GLN A 61 -3.82 -28.39 50.32
C GLN A 61 -2.26 -28.42 50.36
N GLU A 62 -1.55 -27.36 50.80
CA GLU A 62 -0.81 -27.12 52.10
C GLU A 62 0.38 -28.08 52.38
N ALA A 63 1.60 -27.76 52.90
CA ALA A 63 2.19 -26.71 53.76
C ALA A 63 3.75 -26.68 53.56
N SER A 64 4.50 -25.57 53.63
CA SER A 64 5.12 -24.80 54.77
C SER A 64 6.34 -25.40 55.52
N THR A 65 7.25 -24.51 55.94
CA THR A 65 8.41 -24.56 56.89
C THR A 65 9.77 -25.09 56.37
N THR A 66 10.97 -24.55 56.64
CA THR A 66 11.46 -23.50 57.59
C THR A 66 12.92 -23.08 57.24
N GLU A 67 13.28 -21.86 57.69
CA GLU A 67 14.58 -21.15 57.86
C GLU A 67 15.70 -21.91 58.67
N PRO A 68 16.96 -21.39 58.93
CA PRO A 68 17.37 -19.98 59.17
C PRO A 68 18.79 -19.49 58.75
N VAL A 69 19.03 -18.21 59.09
CA VAL A 69 20.15 -17.26 58.88
C VAL A 69 21.29 -17.37 59.92
N ALA A 70 22.51 -16.91 59.58
CA ALA A 70 23.51 -16.39 60.54
C ALA A 70 24.49 -15.35 59.93
N GLU A 71 24.88 -14.35 60.74
CA GLU A 71 25.55 -13.06 60.43
C GLU A 71 27.08 -12.98 60.69
N THR A 72 27.82 -12.30 59.80
CA THR A 72 28.97 -11.31 59.98
C THR A 72 30.32 -11.73 60.65
N PRO A 73 31.46 -10.94 60.64
CA PRO A 73 31.75 -9.56 60.14
C PRO A 73 33.16 -9.43 59.41
N PRO A 74 33.92 -8.29 59.35
CA PRO A 74 34.47 -7.73 58.10
C PRO A 74 36.02 -7.70 58.01
N THR A 75 36.61 -7.40 56.83
CA THR A 75 37.99 -6.88 56.75
C THR A 75 38.30 -6.16 55.43
N HIS A 76 38.80 -4.92 55.54
CA HIS A 76 39.31 -4.09 54.44
C HIS A 76 40.50 -4.72 53.70
N LYS A 77 40.56 -4.59 52.37
CA LYS A 77 41.71 -3.99 51.64
C LYS A 77 41.52 -3.92 50.11
N ALA A 78 41.95 -2.75 49.60
CA ALA A 78 42.46 -2.44 48.26
C ALA A 78 41.50 -2.44 47.06
N GLU A 79 41.13 -1.22 46.68
CA GLU A 79 40.86 -0.81 45.30
C GLU A 79 41.87 -1.43 44.31
N THR A 80 41.32 -2.17 43.35
CA THR A 80 41.86 -2.19 41.99
C THR A 80 40.71 -1.82 41.08
N ALA A 81 40.79 -0.61 40.54
CA ALA A 81 39.92 -0.15 39.47
C ALA A 81 40.00 -1.14 38.30
N LYS A 82 38.95 -1.94 38.12
CA LYS A 82 38.73 -2.65 36.86
C LYS A 82 38.39 -1.59 35.83
N VAL A 83 39.40 -1.18 35.08
CA VAL A 83 39.23 -0.44 33.82
C VAL A 83 38.23 -1.22 32.98
N SER A 84 37.03 -0.68 32.83
CA SER A 84 36.10 -1.16 31.82
C SER A 84 36.75 -0.90 30.47
N VAL A 85 37.19 -1.96 29.81
CA VAL A 85 37.62 -1.89 28.42
C VAL A 85 36.37 -1.51 27.63
N ALA A 86 36.24 -0.23 27.32
CA ALA A 86 35.26 0.26 26.36
C ALA A 86 35.48 -0.53 25.07
N LYS A 87 34.50 -1.37 24.70
CA LYS A 87 34.52 -2.09 23.44
C LYS A 87 34.61 -1.05 22.33
N THR A 88 35.77 -0.95 21.69
CA THR A 88 35.94 -0.13 20.49
C THR A 88 34.87 -0.57 19.48
N PRO A 89 34.01 0.33 18.97
CA PRO A 89 32.97 -0.05 18.04
C PRO A 89 33.63 -0.73 16.83
N LYS A 90 33.23 -1.98 16.58
CA LYS A 90 33.79 -2.79 15.48
C LYS A 90 33.33 -2.13 14.17
N MET A 91 34.29 -1.65 13.37
CA MET A 91 33.99 -1.04 12.08
C MET A 91 33.27 -2.06 11.18
N ILE A 92 32.10 -1.69 10.66
CA ILE A 92 31.30 -2.49 9.75
C ILE A 92 31.75 -2.17 8.33
N TYR A 93 31.97 -3.22 7.52
CA TYR A 93 32.38 -3.09 6.11
C TYR A 93 31.35 -3.76 5.22
N ARG A 94 31.08 -3.17 4.04
CA ARG A 94 30.34 -3.88 2.99
C ARG A 94 31.21 -5.00 2.39
N PRO A 95 30.61 -6.04 1.77
CA PRO A 95 31.36 -7.06 1.06
C PRO A 95 32.29 -6.48 -0.02
N SER A 96 33.43 -7.12 -0.21
CA SER A 96 34.37 -6.81 -1.30
C SER A 96 33.70 -7.03 -2.66
N ASP A 97 34.16 -6.32 -3.69
CA ASP A 97 33.65 -6.50 -5.04
C ASP A 97 34.02 -7.89 -5.58
N GLN A 98 33.00 -8.69 -5.90
CA GLN A 98 33.12 -10.04 -6.44
C GLN A 98 32.52 -10.16 -7.85
N ARG A 99 32.22 -9.03 -8.50
CA ARG A 99 31.64 -9.04 -9.84
C ARG A 99 32.66 -9.59 -10.86
N PRO A 100 32.24 -10.43 -11.81
CA PRO A 100 33.15 -11.00 -12.80
C PRO A 100 33.71 -9.92 -13.74
N VAL A 101 34.96 -10.11 -14.13
CA VAL A 101 35.59 -9.31 -15.19
C VAL A 101 35.28 -9.95 -16.54
N HIS A 102 34.66 -9.18 -17.43
CA HIS A 102 34.24 -9.67 -18.75
C HIS A 102 35.26 -9.39 -19.84
N ASN A 103 35.37 -10.32 -20.80
CA ASN A 103 36.09 -10.09 -22.04
C ASN A 103 35.23 -9.21 -22.98
N LYS A 104 35.55 -7.91 -23.05
CA LYS A 104 34.80 -6.92 -23.83
C LYS A 104 34.73 -7.28 -25.33
N GLN A 105 35.81 -7.76 -25.92
CA GLN A 105 35.83 -8.13 -27.35
C GLN A 105 34.85 -9.27 -27.65
N ARG A 106 34.78 -10.28 -26.77
CA ARG A 106 33.82 -11.38 -26.93
C ARG A 106 32.36 -10.89 -26.84
N LEU A 107 32.09 -9.94 -25.95
CA LEU A 107 30.75 -9.36 -25.81
C LEU A 107 30.37 -8.51 -27.03
N GLU A 108 31.29 -7.67 -27.51
CA GLU A 108 31.08 -6.83 -28.70
C GLU A 108 30.84 -7.67 -29.97
N LEU A 109 31.56 -8.79 -30.15
CA LEU A 109 31.33 -9.73 -31.25
C LEU A 109 29.94 -10.38 -31.23
N LEU A 110 29.28 -10.40 -30.07
CA LEU A 110 27.91 -10.88 -29.90
C LEU A 110 26.88 -9.72 -29.93
N GLY A 111 27.30 -8.49 -30.19
CA GLY A 111 26.43 -7.30 -30.18
C GLY A 111 26.07 -6.79 -28.78
N ILE A 112 26.77 -7.25 -27.74
CA ILE A 112 26.57 -6.81 -26.35
C ILE A 112 27.60 -5.71 -26.05
N HIS A 113 27.11 -4.49 -25.85
CA HIS A 113 27.93 -3.32 -25.60
C HIS A 113 27.92 -2.92 -24.12
N CYS A 114 28.99 -2.27 -23.67
CA CYS A 114 29.14 -1.79 -22.31
C CYS A 114 28.99 -0.27 -22.23
N TYR A 115 28.07 0.20 -21.40
CA TYR A 115 27.88 1.62 -21.05
C TYR A 115 28.17 1.79 -19.56
N GLU A 116 29.06 2.70 -19.20
CA GLU A 116 29.62 2.77 -17.85
C GLU A 116 29.53 4.19 -17.27
N SER A 117 29.18 4.26 -15.99
CA SER A 117 29.21 5.44 -15.12
C SER A 117 29.81 5.08 -13.76
N PRO A 118 30.02 6.05 -12.86
CA PRO A 118 30.52 5.76 -11.51
C PRO A 118 29.66 4.75 -10.73
N ARG A 119 28.35 4.67 -10.99
CA ARG A 119 27.42 3.82 -10.24
C ARG A 119 26.88 2.62 -11.00
N LEU A 120 27.03 2.57 -12.33
CA LEU A 120 26.55 1.48 -13.17
C LEU A 120 27.56 1.05 -14.24
N LYS A 121 27.70 -0.26 -14.40
CA LYS A 121 28.29 -0.89 -15.59
C LYS A 121 27.23 -1.71 -16.30
N LEU A 122 26.65 -1.16 -17.36
CA LEU A 122 25.54 -1.75 -18.09
C LEU A 122 26.05 -2.50 -19.32
N TYR A 123 25.77 -3.80 -19.38
CA TYR A 123 25.94 -4.61 -20.58
C TYR A 123 24.58 -4.83 -21.24
N THR A 124 24.45 -4.43 -22.50
CA THR A 124 23.16 -4.50 -23.19
C THR A 124 23.31 -4.60 -24.71
N ASP A 125 22.32 -5.21 -25.35
CA ASP A 125 22.14 -5.29 -26.81
C ASP A 125 20.93 -4.47 -27.30
N ILE A 126 20.32 -3.64 -26.42
CA ILE A 126 19.25 -2.71 -26.80
C ILE A 126 19.79 -1.56 -27.67
N ASP A 127 18.88 -0.76 -28.22
CA ASP A 127 19.20 0.46 -28.99
C ASP A 127 20.26 1.33 -28.26
N PRO A 128 21.42 1.61 -28.89
CA PRO A 128 22.46 2.46 -28.32
C PRO A 128 21.99 3.84 -27.86
N GLU A 129 21.02 4.47 -28.53
CA GLU A 129 20.52 5.81 -28.17
C GLU A 129 19.68 5.79 -26.89
N ILE A 130 19.05 4.65 -26.58
CA ILE A 130 18.39 4.41 -25.29
C ILE A 130 19.47 4.07 -24.25
N ALA A 131 20.33 3.11 -24.55
CA ALA A 131 21.33 2.57 -23.61
C ALA A 131 22.27 3.64 -23.04
N LYS A 132 22.73 4.59 -23.88
CA LYS A 132 23.63 5.68 -23.45
C LYS A 132 23.06 6.57 -22.33
N LYS A 133 21.73 6.65 -22.21
CA LYS A 133 21.06 7.52 -21.23
C LYS A 133 20.90 6.86 -19.86
N LEU A 134 20.90 5.52 -19.81
CA LEU A 134 20.56 4.77 -18.59
C LEU A 134 21.59 4.89 -17.45
N PRO A 135 22.91 4.93 -17.68
CA PRO A 135 23.87 5.07 -16.57
C PRO A 135 23.70 6.36 -15.76
N ALA A 136 23.40 7.49 -16.41
CA ALA A 136 23.15 8.76 -15.74
C ALA A 136 21.88 8.76 -14.88
N VAL A 137 20.87 7.96 -15.26
CA VAL A 137 19.66 7.74 -14.44
C VAL A 137 20.04 7.04 -13.13
N VAL A 138 20.90 6.02 -13.21
CA VAL A 138 21.36 5.28 -12.03
C VAL A 138 22.27 6.11 -11.12
N ASP A 139 23.10 6.99 -11.68
CA ASP A 139 23.91 7.91 -10.87
C ASP A 139 23.01 8.83 -9.99
N GLN A 140 21.89 9.31 -10.52
CA GLN A 140 20.90 10.07 -9.74
C GLN A 140 20.16 9.18 -8.72
N ALA A 141 19.79 7.97 -9.12
CA ALA A 141 19.12 7.02 -8.23
C ALA A 141 20.00 6.64 -7.02
N TYR A 142 21.30 6.49 -7.23
CA TYR A 142 22.25 6.26 -6.14
C TYR A 142 22.17 7.35 -5.06
N LEU A 143 22.09 8.62 -5.45
CA LEU A 143 21.97 9.73 -4.49
C LEU A 143 20.65 9.65 -3.71
N ALA A 144 19.54 9.32 -4.38
CA ALA A 144 18.25 9.14 -3.72
C ALA A 144 18.25 7.93 -2.76
N LEU A 145 18.94 6.84 -3.11
CA LEU A 145 19.08 5.68 -2.24
C LEU A 145 20.00 5.96 -1.04
N VAL A 146 21.06 6.75 -1.22
CA VAL A 146 21.91 7.23 -0.11
C VAL A 146 21.10 8.10 0.85
N ASP A 147 20.27 9.00 0.34
CA ASP A 147 19.38 9.83 1.17
C ASP A 147 18.40 8.94 1.97
N TYR A 148 17.74 8.00 1.30
CA TYR A 148 16.72 7.14 1.89
C TYR A 148 17.32 6.12 2.89
N PHE A 149 18.17 5.21 2.39
CA PHE A 149 18.74 4.08 3.16
C PHE A 149 20.01 4.45 3.94
N GLY A 150 20.65 5.55 3.58
CA GLY A 150 21.95 5.92 4.12
C GLY A 150 23.12 5.51 3.25
N PRO A 151 24.30 6.09 3.51
CA PRO A 151 25.51 5.68 2.82
C PRO A 151 25.85 4.24 3.19
N LEU A 152 26.23 3.46 2.18
CA LEU A 152 26.81 2.14 2.41
C LEU A 152 28.17 2.27 3.12
N PRO A 153 28.51 1.37 4.05
CA PRO A 153 29.85 1.30 4.59
C PRO A 153 30.89 1.08 3.48
N THR A 154 32.14 1.50 3.70
CA THR A 154 33.25 1.16 2.80
C THR A 154 33.47 -0.35 2.77
N ASN A 155 34.00 -0.91 1.67
CA ASN A 155 34.61 -2.24 1.74
C ASN A 155 36.05 -2.13 2.26
N ARG A 156 36.68 -3.27 2.47
CA ARG A 156 38.07 -3.33 2.97
C ARG A 156 39.06 -2.71 2.01
N GLU A 157 38.78 -2.76 0.72
CA GLU A 157 39.64 -2.24 -0.34
C GLU A 157 39.41 -0.74 -0.60
N GLY A 158 38.41 -0.12 0.04
CA GLY A 158 38.09 1.30 -0.15
C GLY A 158 37.58 1.67 -1.55
N THR A 159 37.04 0.70 -2.29
CA THR A 159 36.47 0.97 -3.63
C THR A 159 35.11 1.65 -3.50
N GLU A 160 34.69 2.32 -4.56
CA GLU A 160 33.32 2.84 -4.67
C GLU A 160 32.31 1.72 -4.92
N PHE A 161 31.07 1.89 -4.47
CA PHE A 161 29.98 0.99 -4.83
C PHE A 161 29.52 1.27 -6.27
N GLN A 162 29.53 0.22 -7.09
CA GLN A 162 29.05 0.22 -8.47
C GLN A 162 28.37 -1.12 -8.73
N VAL A 163 27.31 -1.13 -9.56
CA VAL A 163 26.55 -2.32 -9.92
C VAL A 163 26.84 -2.73 -11.35
N THR A 164 26.85 -4.02 -11.65
CA THR A 164 26.84 -4.52 -13.04
C THR A 164 25.43 -4.92 -13.44
N GLY A 165 24.86 -4.26 -14.44
CA GLY A 165 23.53 -4.55 -14.96
C GLY A 165 23.59 -5.25 -16.32
N TYR A 166 22.66 -6.16 -16.57
CA TYR A 166 22.43 -6.78 -17.88
C TYR A 166 20.99 -6.54 -18.31
N ILE A 167 20.79 -5.76 -19.38
CA ILE A 167 19.49 -5.52 -20.00
C ILE A 167 19.49 -6.22 -21.36
N MET A 168 18.59 -7.17 -21.54
CA MET A 168 18.68 -8.15 -22.61
C MET A 168 17.49 -8.05 -23.55
N GLN A 169 17.71 -7.57 -24.78
CA GLN A 169 16.74 -7.71 -25.86
C GLN A 169 16.73 -9.15 -26.40
N ASN A 170 17.92 -9.75 -26.58
CA ASN A 170 18.08 -11.13 -26.97
C ASN A 170 18.87 -11.91 -25.91
N ARG A 171 18.12 -12.50 -24.98
CA ARG A 171 18.64 -13.29 -23.86
C ARG A 171 19.61 -14.41 -24.26
N GLU A 172 19.42 -15.04 -25.42
CA GLU A 172 20.27 -16.15 -25.86
C GLU A 172 21.71 -15.68 -26.17
N LEU A 173 21.91 -14.43 -26.59
CA LEU A 173 23.25 -13.85 -26.79
C LEU A 173 24.01 -13.77 -25.46
N PHE A 174 23.33 -13.39 -24.38
CA PHE A 174 23.93 -13.30 -23.04
C PHE A 174 24.24 -14.68 -22.45
N LYS A 175 23.40 -15.69 -22.74
CA LYS A 175 23.72 -17.09 -22.40
C LYS A 175 24.96 -17.57 -23.14
N LYS A 176 25.04 -17.33 -24.46
CA LYS A 176 26.20 -17.68 -25.29
C LYS A 176 27.47 -16.94 -24.85
N ALA A 177 27.32 -15.71 -24.35
CA ALA A 177 28.39 -14.94 -23.76
C ALA A 177 28.87 -15.49 -22.41
N GLY A 178 28.06 -16.32 -21.74
CA GLY A 178 28.35 -16.87 -20.41
C GLY A 178 28.17 -15.84 -19.28
N VAL A 179 27.33 -14.83 -19.49
CA VAL A 179 27.08 -13.75 -18.52
C VAL A 179 25.73 -13.86 -17.81
N ILE A 180 24.94 -14.89 -18.14
CA ILE A 180 23.77 -15.34 -17.37
C ILE A 180 24.21 -16.52 -16.50
N LEU A 181 23.76 -16.55 -15.26
CA LEU A 181 23.96 -17.70 -14.37
C LEU A 181 22.96 -18.81 -14.75
N ASP A 182 23.45 -20.01 -15.06
CA ASP A 182 22.62 -21.18 -15.42
C ASP A 182 21.61 -21.56 -14.31
N SER A 183 21.90 -21.17 -13.07
CA SER A 183 21.07 -21.40 -11.89
C SER A 183 19.91 -20.41 -11.75
N LEU A 184 19.81 -19.37 -12.59
CA LEU A 184 18.70 -18.43 -12.52
C LEU A 184 17.44 -19.11 -13.06
N PRO A 185 16.36 -19.24 -12.25
CA PRO A 185 15.04 -19.59 -12.77
C PRO A 185 14.67 -18.63 -13.90
N LYS A 186 13.71 -18.99 -14.77
CA LYS A 186 13.18 -18.06 -15.79
C LYS A 186 12.93 -16.69 -15.14
N ILE A 187 13.68 -15.68 -15.58
CA ILE A 187 13.51 -14.31 -15.10
C ILE A 187 12.14 -13.89 -15.60
N VAL A 188 11.18 -13.74 -14.69
CA VAL A 188 9.81 -13.39 -15.07
C VAL A 188 9.75 -11.92 -15.49
N ASN A 189 10.64 -11.05 -14.97
CA ASN A 189 10.86 -9.66 -15.43
C ASN A 189 12.29 -9.16 -15.10
N GLY A 190 12.75 -9.33 -13.87
CA GLY A 190 14.12 -9.00 -13.43
C GLY A 190 14.59 -9.85 -12.24
N ARG A 191 15.90 -9.89 -12.01
CA ARG A 191 16.55 -10.55 -10.87
C ARG A 191 17.84 -9.84 -10.49
N HIS A 192 18.13 -9.76 -9.21
CA HIS A 192 19.41 -9.31 -8.69
C HIS A 192 20.18 -10.45 -7.97
N LEU A 193 21.49 -10.28 -7.86
CA LEU A 193 22.37 -11.06 -6.98
C LEU A 193 23.54 -10.17 -6.56
N LYS A 194 23.56 -9.78 -5.28
CA LYS A 194 24.54 -8.82 -4.75
C LYS A 194 24.56 -7.56 -5.63
N ALA A 195 25.75 -7.07 -6.02
CA ALA A 195 25.94 -5.91 -6.90
C ALA A 195 25.75 -6.23 -8.40
N GLN A 196 24.87 -7.15 -8.75
CA GLN A 196 24.53 -7.48 -10.14
C GLN A 196 23.03 -7.63 -10.34
N PHE A 197 22.52 -7.26 -11.51
CA PHE A 197 21.15 -7.57 -11.91
C PHE A 197 21.01 -7.94 -13.38
N TRP A 198 19.99 -8.73 -13.69
CA TRP A 198 19.60 -9.17 -15.03
C TRP A 198 18.12 -8.90 -15.24
N MET A 199 17.77 -8.33 -16.38
CA MET A 199 16.38 -8.15 -16.78
C MET A 199 16.25 -8.29 -18.30
N ASP A 200 15.07 -8.73 -18.74
CA ASP A 200 14.73 -8.67 -20.16
C ASP A 200 14.30 -7.24 -20.52
N SER A 201 14.62 -6.79 -21.74
CA SER A 201 14.25 -5.46 -22.21
C SER A 201 12.75 -5.28 -22.27
N GLN A 202 12.27 -4.09 -21.90
CA GLN A 202 10.85 -3.72 -21.92
C GLN A 202 10.56 -2.86 -23.15
N SER A 203 9.33 -2.95 -23.67
CA SER A 203 8.90 -2.15 -24.83
C SER A 203 8.60 -0.69 -24.47
N GLU A 204 8.08 -0.46 -23.28
CA GLU A 204 7.79 0.88 -22.77
C GLU A 204 9.05 1.48 -22.13
N GLU A 205 9.52 2.63 -22.63
CA GLU A 205 10.75 3.25 -22.12
C GLU A 205 10.68 3.60 -20.63
N TYR A 206 9.52 4.03 -20.13
CA TYR A 206 9.32 4.28 -18.70
C TYR A 206 9.53 2.99 -17.91
N TYR A 207 8.86 1.91 -18.30
CA TYR A 207 8.93 0.65 -17.57
C TYR A 207 10.31 -0.02 -17.69
N LEU A 208 11.02 0.17 -18.81
CA LEU A 208 12.42 -0.22 -18.96
C LEU A 208 13.29 0.43 -17.86
N ARG A 209 13.18 1.76 -17.69
CA ARG A 209 13.91 2.49 -16.63
C ARG A 209 13.44 2.07 -15.24
N HIS A 210 12.14 1.95 -15.03
CA HIS A 210 11.55 1.54 -13.76
C HIS A 210 12.09 0.19 -13.31
N LEU A 211 12.07 -0.83 -14.18
CA LEU A 211 12.55 -2.16 -13.84
C LEU A 211 14.06 -2.18 -13.58
N MET A 212 14.85 -1.40 -14.34
CA MET A 212 16.29 -1.22 -14.05
C MET A 212 16.52 -0.60 -12.66
N LEU A 213 15.75 0.43 -12.31
CA LEU A 213 15.84 1.10 -11.01
C LEU A 213 15.37 0.21 -9.85
N HIS A 214 14.35 -0.62 -10.09
CA HIS A 214 13.86 -1.61 -9.13
C HIS A 214 14.96 -2.60 -8.77
N GLU A 215 15.58 -3.23 -9.78
CA GLU A 215 16.66 -4.18 -9.55
C GLU A 215 17.92 -3.51 -8.97
N TYR A 216 18.22 -2.27 -9.38
CA TYR A 216 19.32 -1.50 -8.78
C TYR A 216 19.07 -1.20 -7.29
N THR A 217 17.82 -0.92 -6.91
CA THR A 217 17.42 -0.71 -5.51
C THR A 217 17.64 -1.96 -4.68
N HIS A 218 17.35 -3.14 -5.23
CA HIS A 218 17.70 -4.41 -4.58
C HIS A 218 19.21 -4.56 -4.41
N CYS A 219 19.99 -4.32 -5.47
CA CYS A 219 21.46 -4.36 -5.38
C CYS A 219 22.03 -3.45 -4.28
N TYR A 220 21.45 -2.27 -4.09
CA TYR A 220 21.89 -1.32 -3.07
C TYR A 220 21.44 -1.72 -1.66
N SER A 221 20.13 -1.95 -1.49
CA SER A 221 19.52 -2.16 -0.17
C SER A 221 19.86 -3.53 0.43
N MET A 222 20.21 -4.51 -0.41
CA MET A 222 20.50 -5.88 -0.01
C MET A 222 21.98 -6.29 -0.18
N ILE A 223 22.90 -5.34 -0.39
CA ILE A 223 24.33 -5.67 -0.54
C ILE A 223 24.95 -6.24 0.74
N MET A 224 24.43 -5.83 1.89
CA MET A 224 24.90 -6.31 3.17
C MET A 224 24.33 -7.71 3.46
N GLU A 225 25.07 -8.50 4.23
CA GLU A 225 24.63 -9.84 4.62
C GLU A 225 23.53 -9.78 5.69
N ASN A 226 22.83 -10.92 5.88
CA ASN A 226 21.82 -11.11 6.91
C ASN A 226 20.65 -10.12 6.85
N ILE A 227 20.16 -9.81 5.64
CA ILE A 227 18.94 -9.01 5.44
C ILE A 227 17.75 -9.74 6.06
N GLY A 228 17.08 -9.09 7.02
CA GLY A 228 15.90 -9.61 7.71
C GLY A 228 14.62 -8.82 7.44
N ALA A 229 14.66 -7.82 6.56
CA ALA A 229 13.45 -7.17 6.07
C ALA A 229 12.57 -8.18 5.30
N PRO A 230 11.24 -8.17 5.50
CA PRO A 230 10.32 -9.09 4.85
C PRO A 230 10.12 -8.73 3.37
N VAL A 231 9.71 -9.72 2.57
CA VAL A 231 9.60 -9.59 1.11
C VAL A 231 8.62 -8.49 0.67
N TRP A 232 7.50 -8.28 1.39
CA TRP A 232 6.57 -7.18 1.07
C TRP A 232 7.28 -5.82 1.12
N TYR A 233 8.18 -5.62 2.09
CA TYR A 233 8.90 -4.36 2.21
C TYR A 233 9.98 -4.28 1.14
N LEU A 234 10.76 -5.35 0.94
CA LEU A 234 11.84 -5.37 -0.06
C LEU A 234 11.32 -5.08 -1.47
N GLU A 235 10.27 -5.77 -1.91
CA GLU A 235 9.69 -5.54 -3.22
C GLU A 235 8.93 -4.21 -3.27
N GLY A 236 8.17 -3.87 -2.23
CA GLY A 236 7.41 -2.63 -2.17
C GLY A 236 8.29 -1.38 -2.18
N ILE A 237 9.41 -1.36 -1.45
CA ILE A 237 10.33 -0.23 -1.43
C ILE A 237 11.14 -0.13 -2.72
N ALA A 238 11.51 -1.27 -3.33
CA ALA A 238 12.16 -1.28 -4.64
C ALA A 238 11.24 -0.71 -5.74
N GLU A 239 9.96 -1.10 -5.75
CA GLU A 239 8.93 -0.50 -6.61
C GLU A 239 8.74 1.00 -6.35
N SER A 240 8.74 1.41 -5.09
CA SER A 240 8.54 2.81 -4.69
C SER A 240 9.73 3.66 -5.15
N MET A 241 10.97 3.28 -4.81
CA MET A 241 12.18 4.01 -5.21
C MET A 241 12.43 3.99 -6.72
N ALA A 242 11.89 3.01 -7.44
CA ALA A 242 11.91 2.98 -8.90
C ALA A 242 10.85 3.88 -9.55
N THR A 243 9.76 4.19 -8.84
CA THR A 243 8.70 5.06 -9.36
C THR A 243 9.21 6.49 -9.44
N HIS A 244 9.27 7.07 -10.65
CA HIS A 244 9.97 8.32 -10.88
C HIS A 244 9.28 9.27 -11.84
N SER A 245 9.62 10.55 -11.78
CA SER A 245 9.30 11.55 -12.81
C SER A 245 10.58 12.26 -13.27
N ILE A 246 10.61 12.70 -14.52
CA ILE A 246 11.76 13.39 -15.11
C ILE A 246 11.32 14.81 -15.47
N GLY A 247 11.98 15.81 -14.88
CA GLY A 247 11.77 17.21 -15.21
C GLY A 247 12.36 17.58 -16.57
N ASN A 248 11.94 18.73 -17.11
CA ASN A 248 12.47 19.25 -18.38
C ASN A 248 13.99 19.55 -18.32
N ASP A 249 14.54 19.72 -17.11
CA ASP A 249 15.97 19.90 -16.86
C ASP A 249 16.75 18.57 -16.74
N GLY A 250 16.07 17.43 -16.91
CA GLY A 250 16.66 16.10 -16.80
C GLY A 250 16.86 15.61 -15.37
N LYS A 251 16.45 16.38 -14.35
CA LYS A 251 16.47 15.92 -12.96
C LYS A 251 15.36 14.92 -12.71
N ILE A 252 15.69 13.88 -11.95
CA ILE A 252 14.76 12.80 -11.64
C ILE A 252 14.30 12.94 -10.20
N GLN A 253 12.98 12.93 -10.01
CA GLN A 253 12.37 12.75 -8.70
C GLN A 253 11.97 11.29 -8.55
N PHE A 254 12.46 10.63 -7.51
CA PHE A 254 12.17 9.22 -7.21
C PHE A 254 11.13 9.12 -6.09
N ASN A 255 10.52 7.94 -5.94
CA ASN A 255 9.51 7.67 -4.91
C ASN A 255 8.35 8.68 -4.98
N VAL A 256 7.88 8.92 -6.21
CA VAL A 256 6.76 9.82 -6.51
C VAL A 256 5.44 9.04 -6.54
N MET A 257 4.32 9.74 -6.34
CA MET A 257 2.99 9.17 -6.61
C MET A 257 2.68 9.29 -8.11
N PRO A 258 2.41 8.19 -8.85
CA PRO A 258 2.01 8.27 -10.24
C PRO A 258 0.74 9.10 -10.40
N TYR A 259 0.76 10.11 -11.27
CA TYR A 259 -0.35 11.05 -11.46
C TYR A 259 -1.16 10.82 -12.74
N ASN A 260 -0.67 10.01 -13.68
CA ASN A 260 -1.46 9.55 -14.81
C ASN A 260 -0.88 8.27 -15.42
N LYS A 261 -1.61 7.62 -16.34
CA LYS A 261 -1.15 6.39 -17.01
C LYS A 261 -0.14 6.63 -18.14
N LYS A 262 -0.14 7.83 -18.73
CA LYS A 262 0.67 8.16 -19.91
C LYS A 262 2.15 8.30 -19.55
N ASP A 263 2.44 9.06 -18.50
CA ASP A 263 3.80 9.38 -18.08
C ASP A 263 4.44 8.22 -17.29
N PHE A 264 3.61 7.29 -16.78
CA PHE A 264 4.00 6.09 -16.03
C PHE A 264 3.66 4.80 -16.79
N GLY A 265 3.80 4.83 -18.11
CA GLY A 265 3.45 3.73 -19.02
C GLY A 265 4.08 2.40 -18.60
N GLY A 266 3.27 1.35 -18.56
CA GLY A 266 3.68 -0.01 -18.19
C GLY A 266 3.74 -0.33 -16.68
N LEU A 267 3.69 0.67 -15.79
CA LEU A 267 3.78 0.43 -14.34
C LEU A 267 2.57 -0.36 -13.78
N GLY A 268 1.36 0.09 -14.11
CA GLY A 268 0.10 -0.64 -13.84
C GLY A 268 -0.30 -0.85 -12.37
N ARG A 269 0.53 -0.51 -11.38
CA ARG A 269 0.30 -0.84 -9.95
C ARG A 269 -1.04 -0.33 -9.41
N ILE A 270 -1.40 0.92 -9.73
CA ILE A 270 -2.69 1.51 -9.33
C ILE A 270 -3.86 0.75 -9.98
N SER A 271 -3.77 0.45 -11.27
CA SER A 271 -4.85 -0.26 -11.99
C SER A 271 -5.05 -1.68 -11.48
N LEU A 272 -3.97 -2.39 -11.16
CA LEU A 272 -4.07 -3.72 -10.54
C LEU A 272 -4.80 -3.70 -9.21
N ILE A 273 -4.56 -2.69 -8.37
CA ILE A 273 -5.29 -2.53 -7.10
C ILE A 273 -6.75 -2.16 -7.38
N GLN A 274 -7.01 -1.19 -8.27
CA GLN A 274 -8.37 -0.80 -8.64
C GLN A 274 -9.18 -1.99 -9.15
N GLU A 275 -8.61 -2.82 -10.01
CA GLU A 275 -9.26 -4.03 -10.53
C GLU A 275 -9.49 -5.08 -9.43
N ALA A 276 -8.52 -5.27 -8.53
CA ALA A 276 -8.67 -6.18 -7.40
C ALA A 276 -9.81 -5.75 -6.47
N VAL A 277 -9.88 -4.46 -6.11
CA VAL A 277 -10.89 -3.94 -5.18
C VAL A 277 -12.29 -3.79 -5.80
N LEU A 278 -12.42 -3.92 -7.13
CA LEU A 278 -13.73 -4.03 -7.78
C LEU A 278 -14.35 -5.41 -7.60
N SER A 279 -13.53 -6.44 -7.40
CA SER A 279 -13.98 -7.84 -7.32
C SER A 279 -14.13 -8.32 -5.88
N GLU A 280 -13.26 -7.85 -4.99
CA GLU A 280 -13.18 -8.26 -3.59
C GLU A 280 -12.90 -7.06 -2.68
N PRO A 281 -13.20 -7.13 -1.37
CA PRO A 281 -12.72 -6.12 -0.42
C PRO A 281 -11.19 -5.93 -0.51
N PRO A 282 -10.67 -4.72 -0.24
CA PRO A 282 -9.23 -4.50 -0.18
C PRO A 282 -8.56 -5.43 0.83
N LYS A 283 -7.34 -5.89 0.52
CA LYS A 283 -6.52 -6.64 1.47
C LYS A 283 -6.26 -5.79 2.71
N SER A 284 -6.36 -6.39 3.88
CA SER A 284 -5.87 -5.80 5.12
C SER A 284 -4.36 -5.59 5.07
N MET A 285 -3.88 -4.69 5.92
CA MET A 285 -2.45 -4.43 6.06
C MET A 285 -1.68 -5.70 6.43
N LEU A 286 -2.22 -6.49 7.36
CA LEU A 286 -1.61 -7.75 7.81
C LEU A 286 -1.51 -8.77 6.67
N GLU A 287 -2.54 -8.92 5.83
CA GLU A 287 -2.49 -9.83 4.68
C GLU A 287 -1.36 -9.47 3.70
N VAL A 288 -1.14 -8.17 3.45
CA VAL A 288 -0.02 -7.72 2.61
C VAL A 288 1.32 -7.96 3.31
N MET A 289 1.42 -7.66 4.60
CA MET A 289 2.64 -7.88 5.39
C MET A 289 3.02 -9.36 5.54
N GLN A 290 2.07 -10.28 5.34
CA GLN A 290 2.27 -11.72 5.42
C GLN A 290 2.63 -12.37 4.06
N PHE A 291 2.77 -11.60 2.98
CA PHE A 291 3.23 -12.16 1.72
C PHE A 291 4.57 -12.89 1.86
N THR A 292 4.66 -13.98 1.12
CA THR A 292 5.81 -14.86 1.02
C THR A 292 6.47 -14.72 -0.35
N PRO A 293 7.71 -15.16 -0.55
CA PRO A 293 8.35 -15.13 -1.87
C PRO A 293 7.53 -15.81 -2.98
N ASN A 294 6.71 -16.80 -2.65
CA ASN A 294 5.88 -17.51 -3.61
C ASN A 294 4.75 -16.62 -4.16
N ASP A 295 4.26 -15.66 -3.38
CA ASP A 295 3.18 -14.74 -3.79
C ASP A 295 3.60 -13.80 -4.92
N PHE A 296 4.91 -13.60 -5.13
CA PHE A 296 5.49 -12.76 -6.18
C PHE A 296 5.86 -13.54 -7.45
N VAL A 297 5.73 -14.87 -7.45
CA VAL A 297 6.06 -15.71 -8.61
C VAL A 297 4.90 -15.66 -9.60
N GLY A 298 5.11 -14.98 -10.74
CA GLY A 298 4.11 -14.91 -11.81
C GLY A 298 2.88 -14.06 -11.48
N ASN A 299 2.92 -13.28 -10.39
CA ASN A 299 1.80 -12.48 -9.91
C ASN A 299 2.23 -11.01 -9.69
N ASN A 300 1.79 -10.12 -10.59
CA ASN A 300 2.09 -8.69 -10.50
C ASN A 300 1.29 -7.97 -9.40
N THR A 301 0.20 -8.57 -8.89
CA THR A 301 -0.67 -7.95 -7.90
C THR A 301 -0.01 -7.89 -6.52
N ALA A 302 0.85 -8.86 -6.17
CA ALA A 302 1.63 -8.82 -4.92
C ALA A 302 2.61 -7.63 -4.89
N TYR A 303 3.25 -7.32 -6.02
CA TYR A 303 4.08 -6.11 -6.17
C TYR A 303 3.24 -4.85 -6.02
N ALA A 304 2.04 -4.80 -6.62
CA ALA A 304 1.14 -3.66 -6.50
C ALA A 304 0.72 -3.38 -5.06
N TRP A 305 0.27 -4.40 -4.32
CA TRP A 305 -0.11 -4.28 -2.92
C TRP A 305 1.07 -3.86 -2.02
N SER A 306 2.24 -4.46 -2.24
CA SER A 306 3.47 -4.12 -1.50
C SER A 306 3.92 -2.69 -1.77
N TRP A 307 3.88 -2.26 -3.03
CA TRP A 307 4.13 -0.87 -3.44
C TRP A 307 3.15 0.09 -2.78
N ALA A 308 1.85 -0.20 -2.82
CA ALA A 308 0.84 0.67 -2.23
C ALA A 308 0.99 0.79 -0.72
N LEU A 309 1.34 -0.29 -0.02
CA LEU A 309 1.59 -0.26 1.42
C LEU A 309 2.83 0.59 1.76
N CYS A 310 3.91 0.48 0.97
CA CYS A 310 5.08 1.33 1.14
C CYS A 310 4.76 2.80 0.86
N GLN A 311 4.01 3.11 -0.20
CA GLN A 311 3.57 4.48 -0.51
C GLN A 311 2.67 5.04 0.59
N PHE A 312 1.73 4.24 1.10
CA PHE A 312 0.87 4.63 2.21
C PHE A 312 1.71 5.06 3.40
N PHE A 313 2.58 4.19 3.92
CA PHE A 313 3.40 4.54 5.07
C PHE A 313 4.38 5.69 4.81
N ASP A 314 5.11 5.66 3.69
CA ASP A 314 6.16 6.64 3.37
C ASP A 314 5.63 8.05 3.14
N LYS A 315 4.35 8.19 2.79
CA LYS A 315 3.67 9.46 2.56
C LYS A 315 2.65 9.82 3.65
N HIS A 316 2.34 8.91 4.58
CA HIS A 316 1.39 9.18 5.65
C HIS A 316 1.94 10.24 6.62
N PRO A 317 1.19 11.31 6.97
CA PRO A 317 1.67 12.37 7.85
C PRO A 317 2.19 11.88 9.22
N ALA A 318 1.54 10.85 9.78
CA ALA A 318 1.92 10.29 11.08
C ALA A 318 3.03 9.21 11.02
N TYR A 319 3.14 8.44 9.93
CA TYR A 319 3.99 7.23 9.90
C TYR A 319 5.23 7.37 9.01
N ALA A 320 5.28 8.36 8.11
CA ALA A 320 6.37 8.52 7.15
C ALA A 320 7.76 8.52 7.79
N LYS A 321 7.91 9.21 8.92
CA LYS A 321 9.19 9.27 9.63
C LYS A 321 9.62 7.88 10.13
N SER A 322 8.77 7.22 10.92
CA SER A 322 9.06 5.90 11.49
C SER A 322 9.26 4.84 10.41
N PHE A 323 8.49 4.92 9.31
CA PHE A 323 8.63 4.01 8.17
C PHE A 323 9.99 4.15 7.49
N ARG A 324 10.45 5.39 7.23
CA ARG A 324 11.77 5.63 6.63
C ARG A 324 12.91 5.16 7.53
N GLU A 325 12.74 5.21 8.85
CA GLU A 325 13.73 4.68 9.79
C GLU A 325 13.92 3.15 9.68
N LEU A 326 12.93 2.40 9.16
CA LEU A 326 13.05 0.97 8.91
C LEU A 326 14.20 0.63 7.95
N SER A 327 14.47 1.53 6.99
CA SER A 327 15.59 1.40 6.03
C SER A 327 16.97 1.29 6.70
N ARG A 328 17.09 1.70 7.97
CA ARG A 328 18.32 1.63 8.76
C ARG A 328 18.46 0.33 9.54
N GLN A 329 17.43 -0.50 9.55
CA GLN A 329 17.33 -1.72 10.34
C GLN A 329 17.12 -2.96 9.46
N MET A 330 17.65 -2.93 8.23
CA MET A 330 17.44 -3.98 7.22
C MET A 330 18.04 -5.35 7.58
N GLN A 331 19.00 -5.40 8.50
CA GLN A 331 19.70 -6.64 8.90
C GLN A 331 19.11 -7.22 10.19
N GLY A 332 19.17 -8.54 10.35
CA GLY A 332 18.81 -9.20 11.60
C GLY A 332 17.31 -9.17 11.92
N THR A 333 16.96 -9.15 13.20
CA THR A 333 15.56 -9.18 13.68
C THR A 333 15.03 -7.79 14.05
N GLU A 334 15.89 -6.77 13.91
CA GLU A 334 15.62 -5.38 14.24
C GLU A 334 14.48 -4.81 13.39
N PHE A 335 14.44 -5.17 12.10
CA PHE A 335 13.39 -4.74 11.18
C PHE A 335 11.99 -5.09 11.70
N SER A 336 11.74 -6.37 11.98
CA SER A 336 10.44 -6.84 12.45
C SER A 336 10.04 -6.20 13.77
N SER A 337 11.02 -5.98 14.66
CA SER A 337 10.80 -5.29 15.93
C SER A 337 10.43 -3.82 15.73
N ALA A 338 11.01 -3.15 14.73
CA ALA A 338 10.67 -1.77 14.40
C ALA A 338 9.31 -1.64 13.72
N VAL A 339 8.93 -2.58 12.85
CA VAL A 339 7.57 -2.64 12.30
C VAL A 339 6.56 -2.84 13.42
N ALA A 340 6.80 -3.77 14.34
CA ALA A 340 5.89 -3.99 15.47
C ALA A 340 5.71 -2.73 16.32
N ARG A 341 6.79 -1.99 16.62
CA ARG A 341 6.72 -0.70 17.32
C ARG A 341 6.06 0.42 16.51
N MET A 342 6.17 0.38 15.18
CA MET A 342 5.56 1.39 14.30
C MET A 342 4.04 1.19 14.20
N VAL A 343 3.58 -0.06 14.18
CA VAL A 343 2.17 -0.41 14.03
C VAL A 343 1.45 -0.42 15.40
N ASP A 344 2.13 -0.84 16.47
CA ASP A 344 1.72 -0.85 17.89
C ASP A 344 0.24 -1.25 18.15
N ASP A 345 -0.32 -0.91 19.33
CA ASP A 345 -1.69 -1.24 19.76
C ASP A 345 -2.82 -0.62 18.91
N ASP A 346 -2.49 0.20 17.90
CA ASP A 346 -3.43 0.91 17.00
C ASP A 346 -3.60 0.25 15.63
N ASP A 347 -3.22 -1.04 15.50
CA ASP A 347 -3.37 -1.82 14.25
C ASP A 347 -4.78 -1.72 13.64
N PHE A 348 -5.83 -1.70 14.47
CA PHE A 348 -7.21 -1.56 13.99
C PHE A 348 -7.47 -0.22 13.29
N GLU A 349 -7.03 0.89 13.89
CA GLU A 349 -7.27 2.25 13.40
C GLU A 349 -6.41 2.53 12.16
N LEU A 350 -5.16 2.07 12.19
CA LEU A 350 -4.26 2.13 11.06
C LEU A 350 -4.77 1.28 9.89
N ASN A 351 -5.25 0.07 10.16
CA ASN A 351 -5.83 -0.80 9.14
C ASN A 351 -7.13 -0.19 8.56
N ALA A 352 -7.95 0.48 9.38
CA ALA A 352 -9.11 1.23 8.89
C ALA A 352 -8.71 2.32 7.88
N ALA A 353 -7.71 3.14 8.22
CA ALA A 353 -7.18 4.15 7.31
C ALA A 353 -6.58 3.54 6.03
N TRP A 354 -5.86 2.42 6.16
CA TRP A 354 -5.31 1.66 5.03
C TRP A 354 -6.39 1.14 4.08
N LEU A 355 -7.45 0.52 4.60
CA LEU A 355 -8.54 -0.02 3.78
C LEU A 355 -9.26 1.08 3.00
N VAL A 356 -9.48 2.23 3.64
CA VAL A 356 -10.05 3.41 2.99
C VAL A 356 -9.12 3.95 1.90
N PHE A 357 -7.81 4.03 2.16
CA PHE A 357 -6.80 4.38 1.15
C PHE A 357 -6.83 3.42 -0.03
N ALA A 358 -6.73 2.11 0.22
CA ALA A 358 -6.66 1.09 -0.83
C ALA A 358 -7.91 1.07 -1.72
N LYS A 359 -9.11 1.20 -1.14
CA LYS A 359 -10.38 1.33 -1.87
C LYS A 359 -10.42 2.55 -2.79
N ASN A 360 -9.71 3.62 -2.41
CA ASN A 360 -9.77 4.92 -3.03
C ASN A 360 -8.53 5.30 -3.84
N LEU A 361 -7.57 4.39 -3.93
CA LEU A 361 -6.32 4.61 -4.63
C LEU A 361 -6.56 4.94 -6.10
N GLN A 362 -5.98 6.04 -6.56
CA GLN A 362 -6.06 6.52 -7.92
C GLN A 362 -4.79 7.31 -8.29
N PRO A 363 -4.56 7.60 -9.57
CA PRO A 363 -3.47 8.47 -9.96
C PRO A 363 -3.56 9.81 -9.24
N GLY A 364 -2.42 10.30 -8.75
CA GLY A 364 -2.30 11.63 -8.13
C GLY A 364 -2.81 11.71 -6.69
N TYR A 365 -3.15 10.57 -6.06
CA TYR A 365 -3.72 10.53 -4.71
C TYR A 365 -2.98 11.44 -3.71
N ASP A 366 -3.72 12.40 -3.13
CA ASP A 366 -3.18 13.36 -2.18
C ASP A 366 -3.15 12.76 -0.77
N PHE A 367 -2.02 12.17 -0.40
CA PHE A 367 -1.84 11.54 0.92
C PHE A 367 -2.09 12.51 2.08
N TYR A 368 -1.74 13.79 1.95
CA TYR A 368 -1.83 14.73 3.06
C TYR A 368 -3.27 15.16 3.32
N ASN A 369 -3.99 15.56 2.27
CA ASN A 369 -5.37 16.00 2.40
C ASN A 369 -6.35 14.84 2.55
N ALA A 370 -6.06 13.67 1.96
CA ALA A 370 -6.92 12.50 2.05
C ALA A 370 -6.80 11.73 3.39
N THR A 371 -5.80 12.02 4.22
CA THR A 371 -5.57 11.32 5.50
C THR A 371 -6.84 11.33 6.35
N MET A 372 -7.31 10.13 6.72
CA MET A 372 -8.43 9.95 7.63
C MET A 372 -7.97 10.22 9.06
N THR A 373 -8.55 11.22 9.71
CA THR A 373 -8.24 11.53 11.11
C THR A 373 -9.13 10.71 12.02
N ILE A 374 -8.55 9.82 12.80
CA ILE A 374 -9.30 8.94 13.71
C ILE A 374 -9.63 9.69 14.99
N VAL A 375 -10.93 9.91 15.21
CA VAL A 375 -11.47 10.46 16.47
C VAL A 375 -12.70 9.64 16.84
N PRO A 376 -12.77 9.06 18.07
CA PRO A 376 -13.91 8.26 18.49
C PRO A 376 -15.16 9.14 18.63
N GLY A 377 -16.31 8.56 18.28
CA GLY A 377 -17.60 9.20 18.48
C GLY A 377 -18.12 9.07 19.90
N LEU A 378 -19.04 9.97 20.26
CA LEU A 378 -19.84 9.88 21.48
C LEU A 378 -21.30 9.61 21.12
N THR A 379 -21.94 8.76 21.90
CA THR A 379 -23.36 8.46 21.73
C THR A 379 -24.21 9.68 22.04
N LEU A 380 -25.13 10.04 21.13
CA LEU A 380 -26.11 11.10 21.39
C LEU A 380 -27.33 10.56 22.13
N ALA A 381 -27.84 11.32 23.11
CA ALA A 381 -29.16 11.05 23.69
C ALA A 381 -30.28 11.40 22.68
N PRO A 382 -31.47 10.78 22.78
CA PRO A 382 -32.58 11.09 21.87
C PRO A 382 -32.94 12.59 21.87
N GLY A 383 -33.10 13.16 20.67
CA GLY A 383 -33.36 14.58 20.46
C GLY A 383 -32.16 15.50 20.65
N LYS A 384 -30.97 14.96 20.95
CA LYS A 384 -29.72 15.75 21.00
C LYS A 384 -29.03 15.76 19.66
N SER A 385 -28.25 16.81 19.46
CA SER A 385 -27.47 17.05 18.26
C SER A 385 -26.06 17.51 18.57
N LEU A 386 -25.16 17.27 17.62
CA LEU A 386 -23.80 17.78 17.62
C LEU A 386 -23.49 18.41 16.26
N ASP A 387 -22.85 19.57 16.29
CA ASP A 387 -22.37 20.26 15.10
C ASP A 387 -20.90 19.94 14.88
N VAL A 388 -20.54 19.57 13.66
CA VAL A 388 -19.18 19.31 13.22
C VAL A 388 -18.86 20.14 11.97
N THR A 389 -17.63 20.61 11.87
CA THR A 389 -17.13 21.30 10.67
C THR A 389 -16.49 20.30 9.73
N VAL A 390 -16.92 20.30 8.46
CA VAL A 390 -16.36 19.46 7.40
C VAL A 390 -15.69 20.35 6.37
N GLN A 391 -14.36 20.26 6.29
CA GLN A 391 -13.52 20.99 5.33
C GLN A 391 -13.63 20.37 3.94
N SER A 392 -13.68 21.20 2.89
CA SER A 392 -13.76 20.72 1.49
C SER A 392 -12.43 20.21 0.94
N ASN A 393 -11.32 20.62 1.53
CA ASN A 393 -9.96 20.21 1.14
C ASN A 393 -9.43 19.02 1.93
N ARG A 394 -10.30 18.23 2.56
CA ARG A 394 -9.92 17.07 3.37
C ARG A 394 -10.71 15.83 2.95
N GLY A 395 -10.12 14.67 3.20
CA GLY A 395 -10.76 13.37 3.08
C GLY A 395 -11.80 13.13 4.16
N TRP A 396 -11.83 11.92 4.69
CA TRP A 396 -12.79 11.51 5.72
C TRP A 396 -12.49 12.17 7.07
N GLN A 397 -13.50 12.85 7.62
CA GLN A 397 -13.43 13.62 8.86
C GLN A 397 -14.46 13.08 9.85
N SER A 398 -14.03 12.79 11.09
CA SER A 398 -14.94 12.28 12.12
C SER A 398 -16.01 13.31 12.44
N SER A 399 -17.24 12.85 12.63
CA SER A 399 -18.33 13.67 13.16
C SER A 399 -18.32 13.77 14.68
N GLU A 400 -17.47 12.97 15.35
CA GLU A 400 -17.49 12.75 16.80
C GLU A 400 -18.84 12.22 17.32
N VAL A 401 -19.72 11.74 16.44
CA VAL A 401 -20.97 11.08 16.78
C VAL A 401 -20.86 9.58 16.54
N GLU A 402 -21.14 8.83 17.60
CA GLU A 402 -21.38 7.40 17.50
C GLU A 402 -22.88 7.15 17.27
N VAL A 403 -23.18 6.45 16.18
CA VAL A 403 -24.53 5.98 15.86
C VAL A 403 -24.74 4.57 16.37
N GLU A 404 -25.96 4.27 16.82
CA GLU A 404 -26.38 2.95 17.27
C GLU A 404 -27.20 2.26 16.17
N GLN A 405 -26.89 1.00 15.86
CA GLN A 405 -27.62 0.20 14.89
C GLN A 405 -29.14 0.23 15.16
N GLY A 406 -29.94 0.45 14.11
CA GLY A 406 -31.39 0.49 14.17
C GLY A 406 -31.97 1.80 14.70
N LYS A 407 -31.15 2.76 15.14
CA LYS A 407 -31.60 4.10 15.54
C LYS A 407 -31.60 5.06 14.36
N THR A 408 -32.53 6.01 14.38
CA THR A 408 -32.71 7.00 13.32
C THR A 408 -31.98 8.30 13.64
N TYR A 409 -31.25 8.80 12.65
CA TYR A 409 -30.51 10.05 12.71
C TYR A 409 -30.91 10.97 11.57
N GLU A 410 -30.79 12.26 11.81
CA GLU A 410 -30.96 13.32 10.82
C GLU A 410 -29.68 14.13 10.70
N VAL A 411 -29.35 14.48 9.46
CA VAL A 411 -28.24 15.35 9.10
C VAL A 411 -28.79 16.56 8.38
N THR A 412 -28.35 17.73 8.82
CA THR A 412 -28.49 18.98 8.07
C THR A 412 -27.11 19.59 7.89
N ALA A 413 -26.83 20.14 6.71
CA ALA A 413 -25.53 20.72 6.39
C ALA A 413 -25.68 22.09 5.74
N GLU A 414 -25.00 23.08 6.32
CA GLU A 414 -25.06 24.48 5.90
C GLU A 414 -23.65 25.02 5.65
N GLY A 415 -23.53 25.88 4.65
CA GLY A 415 -22.25 26.50 4.27
C GLY A 415 -22.01 26.45 2.77
N MET A 416 -20.94 27.12 2.36
CA MET A 416 -20.47 27.12 0.97
C MET A 416 -18.96 26.99 0.91
N PHE A 417 -18.49 26.37 -0.15
CA PHE A 417 -17.08 26.15 -0.43
C PHE A 417 -16.84 26.18 -1.94
N SER A 418 -15.57 26.29 -2.31
CA SER A 418 -15.10 26.23 -3.69
C SER A 418 -14.41 24.90 -3.94
N LEU A 419 -14.71 24.27 -5.08
CA LEU A 419 -14.17 22.97 -5.52
C LEU A 419 -13.06 23.07 -6.59
N ALA A 420 -12.82 24.28 -7.09
CA ALA A 420 -11.80 24.61 -8.07
C ALA A 420 -11.78 26.12 -8.22
N GLN A 421 -10.64 26.70 -8.58
CA GLN A 421 -10.52 28.15 -8.77
C GLN A 421 -10.66 28.61 -10.23
N GLN A 422 -10.47 27.71 -11.19
CA GLN A 422 -10.35 28.05 -12.60
C GLN A 422 -11.46 27.40 -13.46
N PRO A 423 -11.93 28.08 -14.53
CA PRO A 423 -11.62 29.47 -14.92
C PRO A 423 -12.27 30.54 -14.02
N LYS A 424 -13.21 30.13 -13.16
CA LYS A 424 -13.78 30.89 -12.04
C LYS A 424 -14.05 29.91 -10.89
N PRO A 425 -14.18 30.39 -9.64
CA PRO A 425 -14.48 29.52 -8.51
C PRO A 425 -15.75 28.68 -8.72
N TRP A 426 -15.63 27.36 -8.58
CA TRP A 426 -16.77 26.44 -8.60
C TRP A 426 -17.39 26.41 -7.21
N MET A 427 -18.33 27.32 -6.96
CA MET A 427 -19.03 27.39 -5.68
C MET A 427 -20.03 26.26 -5.53
N SER A 428 -20.06 25.64 -4.36
CA SER A 428 -20.91 24.49 -4.05
C SER A 428 -21.45 24.57 -2.62
N THR A 429 -22.52 23.80 -2.37
CA THR A 429 -23.10 23.51 -1.06
C THR A 429 -22.99 22.00 -0.80
N ALA A 430 -23.51 21.53 0.35
CA ALA A 430 -23.57 20.10 0.66
C ALA A 430 -24.40 19.26 -0.33
N ASP A 431 -25.25 19.85 -1.18
CA ASP A 431 -25.95 19.10 -2.24
C ASP A 431 -25.06 18.77 -3.45
N GLY A 432 -23.97 19.52 -3.61
CA GLY A 432 -23.03 19.40 -4.72
C GLY A 432 -23.48 20.11 -6.00
N ILE A 433 -22.55 20.22 -6.95
CA ILE A 433 -22.76 20.72 -8.30
C ILE A 433 -22.95 19.53 -9.27
N SER A 434 -23.86 19.68 -10.24
CA SER A 434 -24.32 18.58 -11.11
C SER A 434 -23.76 18.60 -12.53
N PHE A 435 -22.79 19.46 -12.86
CA PHE A 435 -22.12 19.42 -14.18
C PHE A 435 -20.88 18.51 -14.21
N ARG A 436 -20.39 18.08 -13.03
CA ARG A 436 -19.29 17.14 -12.87
C ARG A 436 -19.62 16.17 -11.73
N TYR A 437 -19.23 14.92 -11.90
CA TYR A 437 -19.47 13.84 -10.95
C TYR A 437 -18.16 13.15 -10.62
N PHE A 438 -18.02 12.73 -9.35
CA PHE A 438 -16.97 11.82 -8.92
C PHE A 438 -17.63 10.58 -8.30
N LYS A 439 -17.23 9.39 -8.77
CA LYS A 439 -17.83 8.09 -8.40
C LYS A 439 -19.37 8.06 -8.47
N GLY A 440 -19.94 8.72 -9.48
CA GLY A 440 -21.39 8.77 -9.71
C GLY A 440 -22.16 9.74 -8.82
N GLN A 441 -21.47 10.50 -7.96
CA GLN A 441 -22.08 11.52 -7.09
C GLN A 441 -21.71 12.93 -7.56
N PRO A 442 -22.61 13.93 -7.43
CA PRO A 442 -22.30 15.34 -7.70
C PRO A 442 -21.03 15.79 -6.97
N LEU A 443 -20.22 16.63 -7.62
CA LEU A 443 -19.01 17.17 -6.99
C LEU A 443 -19.39 18.09 -5.81
N GLY A 444 -18.70 17.97 -4.68
CA GLY A 444 -18.99 18.64 -3.42
C GLY A 444 -20.13 18.05 -2.60
N ARG A 445 -20.88 17.05 -3.10
CA ARG A 445 -21.98 16.48 -2.31
C ARG A 445 -21.45 15.93 -0.97
N LEU A 446 -22.16 16.22 0.12
CA LEU A 446 -21.88 15.60 1.41
C LEU A 446 -22.15 14.10 1.33
N ILE A 447 -21.10 13.33 1.63
CA ILE A 447 -21.14 11.87 1.70
C ILE A 447 -20.69 11.42 3.09
N MET A 448 -21.14 10.23 3.47
CA MET A 448 -20.92 9.65 4.78
C MET A 448 -20.37 8.23 4.66
N LEU A 449 -19.55 7.82 5.62
CA LEU A 449 -19.34 6.41 5.94
C LEU A 449 -19.49 6.20 7.45
N ILE A 450 -19.59 4.95 7.88
CA ILE A 450 -19.60 4.59 9.29
C ILE A 450 -18.40 3.71 9.57
N LYS A 451 -17.56 4.16 10.51
CA LYS A 451 -16.47 3.36 11.04
C LYS A 451 -16.97 2.55 12.24
N PRO A 452 -16.94 1.21 12.17
CA PRO A 452 -17.27 0.37 13.33
C PRO A 452 -16.33 0.61 14.52
N ALA A 453 -16.82 0.28 15.72
CA ALA A 453 -16.03 0.29 16.95
C ALA A 453 -14.85 -0.71 16.88
N LYS A 454 -13.83 -0.51 17.72
CA LYS A 454 -12.57 -1.30 17.70
C LYS A 454 -12.77 -2.80 17.95
N ASP A 455 -13.84 -3.17 18.62
CA ASP A 455 -14.23 -4.55 18.91
C ASP A 455 -15.10 -5.19 17.81
N ALA A 456 -15.43 -4.44 16.74
CA ALA A 456 -16.17 -4.99 15.62
C ALA A 456 -15.31 -6.03 14.88
N ALA A 457 -15.93 -7.19 14.60
CA ALA A 457 -15.29 -8.26 13.85
C ALA A 457 -15.13 -7.95 12.35
N ASP A 458 -15.83 -6.94 11.83
CA ASP A 458 -15.89 -6.61 10.42
C ASP A 458 -15.75 -5.10 10.18
N LEU A 459 -14.83 -4.75 9.29
CA LEU A 459 -14.58 -3.39 8.83
C LEU A 459 -15.25 -3.07 7.48
N SER A 460 -15.99 -4.00 6.88
CA SER A 460 -16.70 -3.78 5.62
C SER A 460 -17.61 -2.54 5.60
N PRO A 461 -18.22 -2.07 6.72
CA PRO A 461 -18.97 -0.82 6.72
C PRO A 461 -18.14 0.43 6.38
N LEU A 462 -16.82 0.43 6.64
CA LEU A 462 -15.91 1.51 6.19
C LEU A 462 -15.82 1.62 4.68
N LEU A 463 -16.14 0.53 3.97
CA LEU A 463 -16.11 0.47 2.52
C LEU A 463 -17.45 0.86 1.92
N GLN A 464 -18.48 1.19 2.71
CA GLN A 464 -19.76 1.64 2.19
C GLN A 464 -19.91 3.15 2.36
N GLU A 465 -20.09 3.82 1.22
CA GLU A 465 -20.30 5.27 1.16
C GLU A 465 -21.79 5.56 0.94
N TYR A 466 -22.35 6.46 1.74
CA TYR A 466 -23.75 6.87 1.70
C TYR A 466 -23.84 8.33 1.25
N PRO A 467 -24.39 8.60 0.06
CA PRO A 467 -24.66 9.96 -0.39
C PRO A 467 -25.78 10.57 0.45
N LEU A 468 -25.54 11.75 1.04
CA LEU A 468 -26.53 12.43 1.88
C LEU A 468 -27.09 13.66 1.15
N GLY A 469 -26.24 14.65 0.84
CA GLY A 469 -26.69 15.99 0.45
C GLY A 469 -26.83 16.93 1.65
N ALA A 470 -27.53 18.05 1.47
CA ALA A 470 -27.70 19.05 2.54
C ALA A 470 -28.65 18.60 3.66
N ASN A 471 -29.59 17.69 3.36
CA ASN A 471 -30.54 17.16 4.34
C ASN A 471 -30.73 15.67 4.11
N ALA A 472 -30.63 14.86 5.17
CA ALA A 472 -30.87 13.43 5.11
C ALA A 472 -31.44 12.92 6.44
N THR A 473 -32.29 11.90 6.36
CA THR A 473 -32.69 11.09 7.52
C THR A 473 -32.42 9.63 7.18
N TRP A 474 -31.78 8.90 8.07
CA TRP A 474 -31.45 7.50 7.86
C TRP A 474 -31.51 6.71 9.17
N MET A 475 -31.69 5.41 9.05
CA MET A 475 -31.52 4.46 10.14
C MET A 475 -30.11 3.89 10.06
N ALA A 476 -29.36 3.91 11.16
CA ALA A 476 -27.99 3.42 11.18
C ALA A 476 -27.94 1.91 10.94
N PRO A 477 -27.25 1.42 9.88
CA PRO A 477 -27.20 -0.01 9.55
C PRO A 477 -26.27 -0.79 10.49
N VAL A 478 -25.31 -0.10 11.11
CA VAL A 478 -24.34 -0.64 12.06
C VAL A 478 -24.06 0.39 13.15
N THR A 479 -23.56 -0.06 14.30
CA THR A 479 -23.05 0.81 15.35
C THR A 479 -21.64 1.27 15.00
N GLY A 480 -21.33 2.55 15.16
CA GLY A 480 -20.00 3.08 14.91
C GLY A 480 -19.95 4.60 14.81
N THR A 481 -18.75 5.13 14.62
CA THR A 481 -18.54 6.58 14.46
C THR A 481 -18.81 7.00 13.02
N VAL A 482 -19.60 8.06 12.84
CA VAL A 482 -19.90 8.63 11.52
C VAL A 482 -18.75 9.51 11.05
N TYR A 483 -18.34 9.36 9.79
CA TYR A 483 -17.37 10.22 9.12
C TYR A 483 -17.99 10.87 7.90
N PHE A 484 -17.60 12.13 7.64
CA PHE A 484 -18.07 12.91 6.52
C PHE A 484 -16.94 13.31 5.58
N ARG A 485 -17.31 13.55 4.32
CA ARG A 485 -16.47 14.15 3.30
C ARG A 485 -17.35 14.95 2.32
N LEU A 486 -16.78 15.99 1.72
CA LEU A 486 -17.36 16.64 0.55
C LEU A 486 -16.78 16.00 -0.71
N ASN A 487 -17.64 15.46 -1.57
CA ASN A 487 -17.25 14.54 -2.65
C ASN A 487 -16.35 15.20 -3.71
N ASP A 488 -15.14 14.72 -3.88
CA ASP A 488 -14.24 15.18 -4.94
C ASP A 488 -13.28 14.05 -5.36
N ALA A 489 -12.51 14.25 -6.42
CA ALA A 489 -11.40 13.38 -6.75
C ALA A 489 -10.30 13.49 -5.67
N TRP A 490 -9.62 12.37 -5.40
CA TRP A 490 -8.58 12.31 -4.36
C TRP A 490 -7.29 13.04 -4.73
N ASP A 491 -7.12 13.40 -6.00
CA ASP A 491 -6.03 14.19 -6.55
C ASP A 491 -6.39 15.68 -6.72
N GLU A 492 -7.63 16.08 -6.40
CA GLU A 492 -8.17 17.44 -6.54
C GLU A 492 -8.60 18.03 -5.18
N LEU A 493 -8.16 17.43 -4.07
CA LEU A 493 -8.50 17.97 -2.75
C LEU A 493 -7.79 19.31 -2.46
N ALA A 494 -6.62 19.54 -3.07
CA ALA A 494 -5.75 20.65 -2.71
C ALA A 494 -6.22 22.02 -3.23
N ASP A 495 -7.05 22.08 -4.29
CA ASP A 495 -7.61 23.33 -4.82
C ASP A 495 -9.01 23.67 -4.28
N ASN A 496 -9.51 22.82 -3.37
CA ASN A 496 -10.71 23.08 -2.60
C ASN A 496 -10.45 24.10 -1.49
N SER A 497 -11.45 24.94 -1.19
CA SER A 497 -11.39 25.87 -0.06
C SER A 497 -12.77 26.15 0.53
N GLY A 498 -12.81 26.32 1.86
CA GLY A 498 -14.06 26.49 2.60
C GLY A 498 -14.55 25.21 3.26
N GLN A 499 -15.75 25.27 3.81
CA GLN A 499 -16.28 24.23 4.70
C GLN A 499 -17.81 24.27 4.75
N VAL A 500 -18.39 23.21 5.29
CA VAL A 500 -19.78 23.19 5.76
C VAL A 500 -19.82 22.84 7.25
N THR A 501 -20.86 23.32 7.94
CA THR A 501 -21.22 22.84 9.27
C THR A 501 -22.31 21.79 9.11
N VAL A 502 -22.03 20.58 9.59
CA VAL A 502 -22.95 19.44 9.57
C VAL A 502 -23.48 19.23 10.99
N LYS A 503 -24.79 19.21 11.12
CA LYS A 503 -25.50 18.90 12.36
C LYS A 503 -26.01 17.49 12.29
N VAL A 504 -25.60 16.64 13.23
CA VAL A 504 -26.12 15.27 13.37
C VAL A 504 -27.06 15.24 14.57
N THR A 505 -28.29 14.77 14.37
CA THR A 505 -29.33 14.70 15.42
C THR A 505 -29.82 13.26 15.57
N ARG A 506 -29.83 12.72 16.79
CA ARG A 506 -30.54 11.45 17.06
C ARG A 506 -32.03 11.75 17.18
N LYS A 507 -32.86 11.15 16.34
CA LYS A 507 -34.33 11.31 16.44
C LYS A 507 -34.83 10.65 17.74
N GLN A 508 -35.97 11.13 18.24
CA GLN A 508 -36.66 10.45 19.32
C GLN A 508 -37.13 9.08 18.84
N ASP A 509 -37.00 8.06 19.68
CA ASP A 509 -37.63 6.77 19.42
C ASP A 509 -39.13 7.04 19.34
N SER A 510 -39.76 6.67 18.21
CA SER A 510 -41.21 6.80 18.06
C SER A 510 -41.87 5.95 19.13
N THR A 511 -42.40 6.60 20.17
CA THR A 511 -43.25 5.93 21.16
C THR A 511 -44.45 5.38 20.41
N VAL A 512 -44.55 4.06 20.32
CA VAL A 512 -45.80 3.40 19.93
C VAL A 512 -46.83 3.83 20.96
N SER A 513 -47.66 4.80 20.61
CA SER A 513 -48.86 5.11 21.35
C SER A 513 -49.73 3.86 21.32
N THR A 514 -49.67 3.06 22.38
CA THR A 514 -50.73 2.12 22.71
C THR A 514 -52.01 2.92 22.82
N VAL A 515 -52.85 2.84 21.79
CA VAL A 515 -54.23 3.31 21.83
C VAL A 515 -54.90 2.56 22.98
N PRO A 516 -55.53 3.22 23.96
CA PRO A 516 -56.33 2.52 24.95
C PRO A 516 -57.52 1.90 24.20
N GLU A 517 -57.68 0.58 24.31
CA GLU A 517 -58.95 -0.06 23.96
C GLU A 517 -60.03 0.52 24.86
N ASN A 518 -61.03 1.15 24.24
CA ASN A 518 -62.28 1.58 24.88
C ASN A 518 -63.26 0.42 25.00
#